data_AF-A0A920JFD3-F1
#
_entry.id   AF-A0A920JFD3-F1
#
_cell.length_a   1.000
_cell.length_b   1.000
_cell.length_c   1.000
_cell.angle_alpha   90.00
_cell.angle_beta   90.00
_cell.angle_gamma   90.00
#
_symmetry.space_group_name_H-M   'P 1'
#
loop_
_entity.id
_entity.type
_entity.pdbx_description
1 polymer ?
#
loop_
_entity_poly.entity_id
_entity_poly.type
_entity_poly.pdbx_seq_one_letter_code
_entity_poly.pdbx_strand_id
1 'polypeptide(L)'
;MSWVESHAYQSAEIDPLFLNAQEIIDHMNEDHRDANLLYVKNLANLEDSSEAAMLGIDRYGVTLRASTSKGPRMARIGFPTPLNNHEEARPAIIELLELAKAPAINRSKQTSKTCMVK
;
A
#
# COMPACT_ATOMS: atom_id res chain seq x y z
N MET A 1 12.53 -2.07 -19.90
CA MET A 1 11.08 -2.17 -20.13
C MET A 1 10.68 -3.62 -19.90
N SER A 2 9.61 -3.86 -19.15
CA SER A 2 9.09 -5.21 -18.89
C SER A 2 8.18 -5.62 -20.03
N TRP A 3 8.40 -6.79 -20.63
CA TRP A 3 7.52 -7.38 -21.65
C TRP A 3 6.59 -8.40 -20.99
N VAL A 4 5.38 -8.57 -21.51
CA VAL A 4 4.39 -9.53 -21.02
C VAL A 4 3.97 -10.44 -22.17
N GLU A 5 4.04 -11.75 -21.95
CA GLU A 5 3.63 -12.76 -22.93
C GLU A 5 2.12 -12.72 -23.17
N SER A 6 1.69 -13.02 -24.40
CA SER A 6 0.27 -12.95 -24.79
C SER A 6 -0.63 -13.83 -23.91
N HIS A 7 -0.18 -15.04 -23.57
CA HIS A 7 -0.95 -15.94 -22.72
C HIS A 7 -1.10 -15.40 -21.29
N ALA A 8 -0.06 -14.74 -20.76
CA ALA A 8 -0.08 -14.18 -19.41
C ALA A 8 -1.01 -12.96 -19.33
N TYR A 9 -1.06 -12.16 -20.40
CA TYR A 9 -2.03 -11.07 -20.51
C TYR A 9 -3.47 -11.57 -20.58
N GLN A 10 -3.74 -12.61 -21.39
CA GLN A 10 -5.09 -13.16 -21.55
C GLN A 10 -5.62 -13.81 -20.28
N SER A 11 -4.75 -14.45 -19.47
CA SER A 11 -5.13 -15.06 -18.20
C SER A 11 -5.10 -14.10 -17.01
N ALA A 12 -4.68 -12.85 -17.20
CA ALA A 12 -4.63 -11.87 -16.12
C ALA A 12 -6.03 -11.44 -15.71
N GLU A 13 -6.18 -11.15 -14.43
CA GLU A 13 -7.41 -10.62 -13.88
C GLU A 13 -7.30 -9.10 -13.68
N ILE A 14 -8.39 -8.39 -13.98
CA ILE A 14 -8.51 -6.98 -13.62
C ILE A 14 -8.50 -6.87 -12.09
N ASP A 15 -7.87 -5.82 -11.56
CA ASP A 15 -7.89 -5.58 -10.12
C ASP A 15 -9.33 -5.37 -9.61
N PRO A 16 -9.76 -6.07 -8.53
CA PRO A 16 -11.12 -5.94 -8.00
C PRO A 16 -11.45 -4.53 -7.49
N LEU A 17 -10.43 -3.70 -7.21
CA LEU A 17 -10.60 -2.31 -6.78
C LEU A 17 -10.61 -1.32 -7.93
N PHE A 18 -10.38 -1.75 -9.17
CA PHE A 18 -10.16 -0.84 -10.31
C PHE A 18 -11.23 0.27 -10.43
N LEU A 19 -12.52 -0.08 -10.28
CA LEU A 19 -13.62 0.89 -10.39
C LEU A 19 -13.73 1.84 -9.19
N ASN A 20 -13.30 1.42 -8.00
CA ASN A 20 -13.45 2.16 -6.75
C ASN A 20 -12.16 2.86 -6.29
N ALA A 21 -11.02 2.54 -6.91
CA ALA A 21 -9.71 2.99 -6.46
C ALA A 21 -9.62 4.52 -6.37
N GLN A 22 -10.14 5.25 -7.35
CA GLN A 22 -10.09 6.71 -7.35
C GLN A 22 -10.88 7.33 -6.20
N GLU A 23 -12.10 6.85 -5.94
CA GLU A 23 -12.93 7.30 -4.84
C GLU A 23 -12.25 7.06 -3.48
N ILE A 24 -11.62 5.90 -3.31
CA ILE A 24 -10.88 5.57 -2.09
C ILE A 24 -9.66 6.49 -1.93
N ILE A 25 -8.92 6.75 -3.00
CA ILE A 25 -7.74 7.63 -2.99
C ILE A 25 -8.16 9.05 -2.57
N ASP A 26 -9.22 9.58 -3.17
CA ASP A 26 -9.70 10.94 -2.91
C ASP A 26 -10.17 11.07 -1.46
N HIS A 27 -11.01 10.14 -0.98
CA HIS A 27 -11.44 10.11 0.41
C HIS A 27 -10.27 10.03 1.40
N MET A 28 -9.27 9.18 1.14
CA MET A 28 -8.10 9.08 1.99
C MET A 28 -7.25 10.36 2.01
N ASN A 29 -7.19 11.08 0.89
CA ASN A 29 -6.44 12.32 0.78
C ASN A 29 -7.18 13.55 1.30
N GLU A 30 -8.51 13.53 1.35
CA GLU A 30 -9.31 14.63 1.88
C GLU A 30 -9.48 14.51 3.39
N ASP A 31 -9.91 13.32 3.86
CA ASP A 31 -10.35 13.12 5.24
C ASP A 31 -9.29 12.47 6.14
N HIS A 32 -8.29 11.80 5.56
CA HIS A 32 -7.39 10.91 6.29
C HIS A 32 -5.89 11.13 6.01
N ARG A 33 -5.49 12.37 5.72
CA ARG A 33 -4.07 12.74 5.50
C ARG A 33 -3.14 12.36 6.64
N ASP A 34 -3.61 12.47 7.88
CA ASP A 34 -2.84 12.07 9.06
C ASP A 34 -2.59 10.56 9.11
N ALA A 35 -3.57 9.75 8.68
CA ALA A 35 -3.39 8.30 8.57
C ALA A 35 -2.35 7.96 7.49
N ASN A 36 -2.41 8.64 6.33
CA ASN A 36 -1.41 8.49 5.28
C ASN A 36 0.00 8.82 5.79
N LEU A 37 0.13 9.86 6.61
CA LEU A 37 1.41 10.25 7.22
C LEU A 37 1.91 9.18 8.20
N LEU A 38 1.03 8.60 9.01
CA LEU A 38 1.39 7.50 9.92
C LEU A 38 1.87 6.27 9.15
N TYR A 39 1.23 5.92 8.03
CA TYR A 39 1.66 4.80 7.19
C TYR A 39 3.09 4.98 6.71
N VAL A 40 3.42 6.13 6.12
CA VAL A 40 4.77 6.34 5.57
C VAL A 40 5.84 6.41 6.65
N LYS A 41 5.53 7.02 7.81
CA LYS A 41 6.48 7.10 8.92
C LYS A 41 6.77 5.73 9.53
N ASN A 42 5.72 5.00 9.88
CA ASN A 42 5.84 3.85 10.77
C ASN A 42 5.93 2.51 10.02
N LEU A 43 5.41 2.44 8.78
CA LEU A 43 5.45 1.21 7.98
C LEU A 43 6.47 1.27 6.84
N ALA A 44 6.78 2.46 6.32
CA ALA A 44 7.78 2.65 5.27
C ALA A 44 9.13 3.22 5.79
N ASN A 45 9.28 3.42 7.10
CA ASN A 45 10.47 3.98 7.75
C ASN A 45 10.89 5.36 7.19
N LEU A 46 9.91 6.18 6.77
CA LEU A 46 10.14 7.56 6.32
C LEU A 46 9.77 8.54 7.44
N GLU A 47 10.44 8.41 8.58
CA GLU A 47 10.14 9.15 9.82
C GLU A 47 10.19 10.68 9.64
N ASP A 48 11.06 11.17 8.75
CA ASP A 48 11.24 12.59 8.45
C ASP A 48 10.19 13.17 7.48
N SER A 49 9.13 12.39 7.16
CA SER A 49 8.05 12.86 6.30
C SER A 49 7.22 13.96 6.99
N SER A 50 6.95 15.05 6.28
CA SER A 50 6.04 16.10 6.77
C SER A 50 4.59 15.86 6.33
N GLU A 51 4.41 15.26 5.15
CA GLU A 51 3.11 15.05 4.52
C GLU A 51 3.13 13.74 3.72
N ALA A 52 1.95 13.15 3.51
CA ALA A 52 1.78 12.00 2.64
C ALA A 52 0.44 12.07 1.88
N ALA A 53 0.49 11.70 0.60
CA ALA A 53 -0.70 11.55 -0.24
C ALA A 53 -0.75 10.15 -0.82
N MET A 54 -1.91 9.51 -0.74
CA MET A 54 -2.18 8.26 -1.44
C MET A 54 -2.26 8.55 -2.94
N LEU A 55 -1.59 7.72 -3.75
CA LEU A 55 -1.57 7.81 -5.21
C LEU A 55 -2.23 6.61 -5.88
N GLY A 56 -2.39 5.51 -5.16
CA GLY A 56 -2.91 4.28 -5.70
C GLY A 56 -3.31 3.30 -4.60
N ILE A 57 -4.30 2.48 -4.90
CA ILE A 57 -4.69 1.31 -4.13
C ILE A 57 -5.03 0.19 -5.12
N ASP A 58 -4.65 -1.03 -4.77
CA ASP A 58 -4.97 -2.24 -5.52
C ASP A 58 -5.14 -3.41 -4.53
N ARG A 59 -5.45 -4.61 -5.03
CA ARG A 59 -5.70 -5.78 -4.19
C ARG A 59 -4.56 -6.14 -3.23
N TYR A 60 -3.34 -5.67 -3.47
CA TYR A 60 -2.18 -6.01 -2.65
C TYR A 60 -1.77 -4.92 -1.68
N GLY A 61 -2.22 -3.67 -1.85
CA GLY A 61 -1.81 -2.59 -0.95
C GLY A 61 -2.04 -1.20 -1.48
N VAL A 62 -1.41 -0.24 -0.79
CA VAL A 62 -1.49 1.19 -1.08
C VAL A 62 -0.13 1.75 -1.49
N THR A 63 -0.16 2.69 -2.42
CA THR A 63 1.00 3.45 -2.87
C THR A 63 0.85 4.89 -2.41
N LEU A 64 1.84 5.41 -1.69
CA LEU A 64 1.85 6.78 -1.17
C LEU A 64 3.08 7.54 -1.66
N ARG A 65 2.91 8.86 -1.83
CA ARG A 65 4.01 9.82 -1.96
C ARG A 65 4.18 10.53 -0.63
N ALA A 66 5.38 10.42 -0.06
CA ALA A 66 5.79 11.12 1.15
C ALA A 66 6.67 12.33 0.80
N SER A 67 6.41 13.47 1.43
CA SER A 67 7.26 14.66 1.35
C SER A 67 8.31 14.58 2.46
N THR A 68 9.58 14.36 2.10
CA THR A 68 10.70 14.28 3.07
C THR A 68 11.64 15.47 2.90
N SER A 69 12.54 15.68 3.88
CA SER A 69 13.56 16.73 3.84
C SER A 69 14.50 16.64 2.62
N LYS A 70 14.67 15.43 2.07
CA LYS A 70 15.52 15.13 0.91
C LYS A 70 14.72 15.02 -0.40
N GLY A 71 13.54 15.61 -0.44
CA GLY A 71 12.60 15.58 -1.55
C GLY A 71 11.56 14.47 -1.45
N PRO A 72 10.63 14.38 -2.41
CA PRO A 72 9.57 13.39 -2.38
C PRO A 72 10.12 11.96 -2.48
N ARG A 73 9.45 11.02 -1.81
CA ARG A 73 9.72 9.58 -1.82
C ARG A 73 8.43 8.80 -2.07
N MET A 74 8.54 7.68 -2.76
CA MET A 74 7.43 6.75 -2.98
C MET A 74 7.50 5.63 -1.94
N ALA A 75 6.36 5.29 -1.35
CA ALA A 75 6.21 4.18 -0.42
C ALA A 75 5.13 3.23 -0.95
N ARG A 76 5.42 1.93 -0.93
CA ARG A 76 4.46 0.86 -1.23
C ARG A 76 4.27 0.03 0.02
N ILE A 77 3.04 -0.01 0.53
CA ILE A 77 2.70 -0.71 1.77
C ILE A 77 1.67 -1.77 1.43
N GLY A 78 2.03 -3.03 1.68
CA GLY A 78 1.18 -4.17 1.38
C GLY A 78 0.14 -4.42 2.47
N PHE A 79 -1.05 -4.85 2.08
CA PHE A 79 -2.01 -5.47 2.99
C PHE A 79 -1.48 -6.83 3.46
N PRO A 80 -1.84 -7.29 4.68
CA PRO A 80 -1.44 -8.62 5.16
C PRO A 80 -1.96 -9.76 4.28
N THR A 81 -3.15 -9.59 3.68
CA THR A 81 -3.78 -10.53 2.77
C THR A 81 -4.27 -9.81 1.51
N PRO A 82 -4.17 -10.42 0.32
CA PRO A 82 -4.75 -9.84 -0.89
C PRO A 82 -6.27 -9.72 -0.78
N LEU A 83 -6.81 -8.64 -1.33
CA LEU A 83 -8.24 -8.38 -1.36
C LEU A 83 -8.89 -9.06 -2.57
N ASN A 84 -10.08 -9.59 -2.38
CA ASN A 84 -10.84 -10.28 -3.43
C ASN A 84 -11.94 -9.40 -4.03
N ASN A 85 -12.40 -8.38 -3.30
CA ASN A 85 -13.46 -7.47 -3.70
C ASN A 85 -13.27 -6.09 -3.04
N HIS A 86 -14.07 -5.12 -3.46
CA HIS A 86 -13.97 -3.74 -2.97
C HIS A 86 -14.40 -3.54 -1.51
N GLU A 87 -15.31 -4.37 -0.99
CA GLU A 87 -15.81 -4.27 0.38
C GLU A 87 -14.70 -4.56 1.40
N GLU A 88 -13.70 -5.36 1.01
CA GLU A 88 -12.52 -5.69 1.81
C GLU A 88 -11.51 -4.53 1.92
N ALA A 89 -11.60 -3.48 1.09
CA ALA A 89 -10.64 -2.37 1.10
C ALA A 89 -10.65 -1.59 2.41
N ARG A 90 -11.83 -1.21 2.88
CA ARG A 90 -12.00 -0.43 4.10
C ARG A 90 -11.42 -1.14 5.34
N PRO A 91 -11.79 -2.40 5.65
CA PRO A 91 -11.20 -3.09 6.80
C PRO A 91 -9.69 -3.27 6.66
N ALA A 92 -9.16 -3.52 5.45
CA ALA A 92 -7.72 -3.66 5.23
C ALA A 92 -6.94 -2.35 5.48
N ILE A 93 -7.49 -1.19 5.08
CA ILE A 93 -6.90 0.12 5.39
C ILE A 93 -6.92 0.38 6.90
N ILE A 94 -8.02 0.04 7.58
CA ILE A 94 -8.10 0.17 9.04
C ILE A 94 -7.06 -0.72 9.73
N GLU A 95 -6.87 -1.95 9.26
CA GLU A 95 -5.84 -2.85 9.77
C GLU A 95 -4.43 -2.25 9.61
N LEU A 96 -4.13 -1.65 8.46
CA LEU A 96 -2.86 -0.92 8.28
C LEU A 96 -2.70 0.21 9.31
N LEU A 97 -3.77 0.90 9.68
CA LEU A 97 -3.73 1.98 10.66
C LEU A 97 -3.39 1.46 12.05
N GLU A 98 -3.99 0.36 12.44
CA GLU A 98 -3.68 -0.28 13.71
C GLU A 98 -2.25 -0.82 13.72
N LEU A 99 -1.78 -1.41 12.61
CA LEU A 99 -0.38 -1.83 12.45
C LEU A 99 0.61 -0.67 12.50
N ALA A 100 0.25 0.50 11.98
CA ALA A 100 1.07 1.71 11.99
C ALA A 100 1.11 2.37 13.38
N LYS A 101 0.04 2.29 14.16
CA LYS A 101 -0.01 2.80 15.54
C LYS A 101 0.72 1.90 16.53
N ALA A 102 0.80 0.59 16.24
CA ALA A 102 1.50 -0.35 17.11
C ALA A 102 2.99 0.04 17.26
N PRO A 103 3.56 -0.05 18.47
CA PRO A 103 4.96 0.26 18.68
C PRO A 103 5.86 -0.63 17.81
N ALA A 104 6.95 -0.07 17.31
CA ALA A 104 7.87 -0.74 16.39
C ALA A 104 8.59 -1.93 17.07
N ILE A 105 7.93 -3.08 17.15
CA ILE A 105 8.56 -4.33 17.56
C ILE A 105 9.37 -4.84 16.36
N ASN A 106 10.67 -4.56 16.37
CA ASN A 106 11.75 -5.05 15.49
C ASN A 106 11.31 -6.08 14.41
N ARG A 107 10.74 -5.62 13.29
CA ARG A 107 10.09 -6.44 12.24
C ARG A 107 11.07 -6.97 11.17
N SER A 108 12.33 -7.21 11.53
CA SER A 108 13.41 -7.59 10.61
C SER A 108 13.39 -9.06 10.13
N LYS A 109 12.30 -9.82 10.34
CA LYS A 109 12.26 -11.27 10.06
C LYS A 109 11.06 -11.77 9.25
N GLN A 110 10.48 -10.94 8.38
CA GLN A 110 9.38 -11.39 7.50
C GLN A 110 9.66 -11.12 6.01
N THR A 111 10.88 -11.42 5.55
CA THR A 111 11.25 -11.43 4.12
C THR A 111 12.00 -12.71 3.72
N SER A 112 11.66 -13.85 4.33
CA SER A 112 12.22 -15.14 3.93
C SER A 112 11.24 -16.28 4.16
N LYS A 113 10.22 -16.35 3.30
CA LYS A 113 9.53 -17.59 2.94
C LYS A 113 8.68 -17.31 1.70
N THR A 114 9.30 -17.44 0.53
CA THR A 114 8.78 -18.07 -0.71
C THR A 114 9.62 -17.57 -1.89
N CYS A 115 10.83 -18.10 -2.01
CA CYS A 115 11.52 -18.20 -3.29
C CYS A 115 12.31 -19.51 -3.27
N MET A 116 11.57 -20.61 -3.38
CA MET A 116 12.08 -21.90 -3.82
C MET A 116 11.15 -22.33 -4.94
N VAL A 117 11.44 -21.83 -6.13
CA VAL A 117 11.00 -22.45 -7.38
C VAL A 117 11.93 -23.65 -7.56
N LYS A 118 11.35 -24.85 -7.63
CA LYS A 118 12.03 -26.02 -8.19
C LYS A 118 11.87 -26.00 -9.70
#